data_AF-A0A1J9PDN9-F1
#
_entry.id   AF-A0A1J9PDN9-F1
#
_cell.length_a   1.000
_cell.length_b   1.000
_cell.length_c   1.000
_cell.angle_alpha   90.00
_cell.angle_beta   90.00
_cell.angle_gamma   90.00
#
_symmetry.space_group_name_H-M   'P 1'
#
loop_
_entity.id
_entity.type
_entity.pdbx_description
1 polymer ?
#
loop_
_entity_poly.entity_id
_entity_poly.type
_entity_poly.pdbx_seq_one_letter_code
_entity_poly.pdbx_strand_id
1 'polypeptide(L)'
;MEVKDVNGAKIPLWFYTDSRGSELSPAEIHEGHTVAILYAKQHRFMFCETGIHHEDPELMKIFPLPLSKLLALNYKFQQFSIELDGIKDGSFSATL
;
A
#
# COMPACT_ATOMS: atom_id res chain seq x y z
N MET A 1 13.89 3.38 -8.39
CA MET A 1 12.90 4.36 -7.88
C MET A 1 13.15 4.54 -6.38
N GLU A 2 12.72 5.65 -5.79
CA GLU A 2 12.79 5.86 -4.33
C GLU A 2 11.36 6.05 -3.80
N VAL A 3 11.05 5.41 -2.67
CA VAL A 3 9.77 5.58 -1.96
C VAL A 3 10.05 6.13 -0.56
N LYS A 4 9.04 6.77 0.02
CA LYS A 4 9.12 7.35 1.37
C LYS A 4 8.16 6.62 2.30
N ASP A 5 8.66 6.16 3.45
CA ASP A 5 7.83 5.53 4.47
C ASP A 5 7.05 6.57 5.31
N VAL A 6 6.24 6.09 6.27
CA VAL A 6 5.44 6.94 7.17
C VAL A 6 6.27 7.88 8.05
N ASN A 7 7.51 7.52 8.38
CA ASN A 7 8.44 8.32 9.17
C ASN A 7 9.25 9.27 8.31
N GLY A 8 9.09 9.17 7.00
CA GLY A 8 9.79 9.96 6.01
C GLY A 8 11.15 9.42 5.61
N ALA A 9 11.49 8.19 6.01
CA ALA A 9 12.69 7.52 5.56
C ALA A 9 12.54 7.19 4.06
N LYS A 10 13.59 7.53 3.31
CA LYS A 10 13.72 7.20 1.90
C LYS A 10 14.26 5.79 1.77
N ILE A 11 13.57 4.97 0.98
CA ILE A 11 13.89 3.57 0.78
C ILE A 11 14.03 3.32 -0.72
N PRO A 12 15.18 2.78 -1.18
CA PRO A 12 15.34 2.38 -2.58
C PRO A 12 14.36 1.26 -2.93
N LEU A 13 13.68 1.39 -4.07
CA LEU A 13 12.84 0.35 -4.67
C LEU A 13 13.48 -0.13 -5.98
N TRP A 14 13.82 -1.42 -5.99
CA TRP A 14 14.47 -2.09 -7.12
C TRP A 14 13.50 -3.05 -7.81
N PHE A 15 13.31 -2.85 -9.12
CA PHE A 15 12.44 -3.67 -9.96
C PHE A 15 13.23 -4.83 -10.58
N TYR A 16 12.88 -6.04 -10.18
CA TYR A 16 13.42 -7.30 -10.70
C TYR A 16 12.34 -8.16 -11.37
N THR A 17 11.22 -7.53 -11.71
CA THR A 17 10.19 -8.06 -12.59
C THR A 17 10.74 -8.23 -14.02
N ASP A 18 10.11 -9.07 -14.84
CA ASP A 18 10.54 -9.31 -16.24
C ASP A 18 10.57 -8.01 -17.07
N SER A 19 9.62 -7.12 -16.83
CA SER A 19 9.48 -5.80 -17.44
C SER A 19 10.33 -4.71 -16.78
N ARG A 20 11.09 -5.04 -15.72
CA ARG A 20 12.01 -4.12 -15.02
C ARG A 20 11.37 -2.80 -14.57
N GLY A 21 10.10 -2.83 -14.17
CA GLY A 21 9.35 -1.65 -13.71
C GLY A 21 8.55 -0.94 -14.78
N SER A 22 8.61 -1.36 -16.06
CA SER A 22 7.80 -0.78 -17.14
C SER A 22 6.32 -1.18 -17.12
N GLU A 23 5.94 -2.10 -16.24
CA GLU A 23 4.56 -2.40 -15.87
C GLU A 23 3.84 -1.21 -15.23
N LEU A 24 4.60 -0.27 -14.66
CA LEU A 24 4.05 0.97 -14.11
C LEU A 24 4.07 2.05 -15.17
N SER A 25 2.90 2.61 -15.47
CA SER A 25 2.83 3.78 -16.34
C SER A 25 3.51 4.97 -15.66
N PRO A 26 4.36 5.75 -16.34
CA PRO A 26 4.90 6.99 -15.79
C PRO A 26 3.80 7.97 -15.31
N ALA A 27 2.61 7.91 -15.92
CA ALA A 27 1.46 8.72 -15.50
C ALA A 27 0.84 8.27 -14.15
N GLU A 28 1.20 7.09 -13.66
CA GLU A 28 0.76 6.59 -12.35
C GLU A 28 1.79 6.92 -11.25
N ILE A 29 3.05 7.22 -11.61
CA ILE A 29 4.12 7.48 -10.65
C ILE A 29 4.25 8.99 -10.41
N HIS A 30 3.53 9.49 -9.41
CA HIS A 30 3.55 10.90 -9.04
C HIS A 30 3.74 11.08 -7.54
N GLU A 31 4.40 12.19 -7.16
CA GLU A 31 4.47 12.58 -5.76
C GLU A 31 3.06 12.79 -5.20
N GLY A 32 2.81 12.28 -3.99
CA GLY A 32 1.48 12.26 -3.39
C GLY A 32 0.65 11.03 -3.73
N HIS A 33 1.10 10.13 -4.60
CA HIS A 33 0.54 8.79 -4.70
C HIS A 33 1.14 7.86 -3.65
N THR A 34 0.40 6.82 -3.29
CA THR A 34 0.85 5.78 -2.34
C THR A 34 1.13 4.49 -3.08
N VAL A 35 2.29 3.91 -2.84
CA VAL A 35 2.64 2.56 -3.34
C VAL A 35 2.43 1.57 -2.20
N ALA A 36 1.57 0.58 -2.41
CA ALA A 36 1.48 -0.58 -1.55
C ALA A 36 2.27 -1.73 -2.17
N ILE A 37 3.17 -2.34 -1.39
CA ILE A 37 3.97 -3.49 -1.80
C ILE A 37 3.69 -4.60 -0.81
N LEU A 38 3.05 -5.67 -1.28
CA LEU A 38 2.74 -6.85 -0.49
C LEU A 38 4.00 -7.71 -0.32
N TYR A 39 4.19 -8.25 0.87
CA TYR A 39 5.32 -9.11 1.23
C TYR A 39 6.69 -8.48 0.91
N ALA A 40 6.80 -7.16 1.07
CA ALA A 40 8.04 -6.43 0.81
C ALA A 40 9.20 -7.00 1.64
N LYS A 41 10.24 -7.47 0.96
CA LYS A 41 11.47 -7.94 1.59
C LYS A 41 12.57 -6.92 1.38
N GLN A 42 13.19 -6.49 2.48
CA GLN A 42 14.43 -5.73 2.40
C GLN A 42 15.56 -6.67 1.98
N HIS A 43 16.32 -6.26 0.97
CA HIS A 43 17.48 -6.98 0.51
C HIS A 43 18.72 -6.11 0.64
N ARG A 44 19.76 -6.67 1.24
CA ARG A 44 21.08 -6.04 1.33
C ARG A 44 21.89 -6.51 0.13
N PHE A 45 22.10 -5.62 -0.82
CA PHE A 45 22.90 -5.91 -2.00
C PHE A 45 24.39 -5.80 -1.66
N MET A 46 25.21 -6.57 -2.35
CA MET A 46 26.67 -6.59 -2.13
C MET A 46 27.35 -5.25 -2.52
N PHE A 47 26.74 -4.51 -3.45
CA PHE A 47 27.26 -3.26 -4.02
C PHE A 47 26.25 -2.10 -4.04
N CYS A 48 25.03 -2.31 -3.57
CA CYS A 48 23.98 -1.27 -3.54
C CYS A 48 23.45 -1.07 -2.12
N GLU A 49 22.82 0.07 -1.90
CA GLU A 49 22.11 0.36 -0.65
C GLU A 49 21.01 -0.67 -0.39
N THR A 50 20.77 -0.96 0.89
CA THR A 50 19.65 -1.82 1.32
C THR A 50 18.35 -1.22 0.84
N GLY A 51 17.54 -2.00 0.14
CA GLY A 51 16.28 -1.54 -0.43
C GLY A 51 15.25 -2.65 -0.54
N ILE A 52 14.08 -2.31 -1.06
CA ILE A 52 13.00 -3.28 -1.32
C ILE A 52 13.26 -3.95 -2.67
N HIS A 53 13.22 -5.28 -2.68
CA HIS A 53 13.29 -6.08 -3.88
C HIS A 53 11.86 -6.42 -4.35
N HIS A 54 11.48 -5.91 -5.53
CA HIS A 54 10.17 -6.15 -6.10
C HIS A 54 10.29 -7.08 -7.31
N GLU A 55 9.80 -8.31 -7.17
CA GLU A 55 9.96 -9.40 -8.14
C GLU A 55 8.67 -9.72 -8.89
N ASP A 56 7.51 -9.49 -8.28
CA ASP A 56 6.19 -9.84 -8.82
C ASP A 56 5.33 -8.59 -8.99
N PRO A 57 5.04 -8.15 -10.23
CA PRO A 57 4.21 -6.98 -10.52
C PRO A 57 2.84 -6.98 -9.82
N GLU A 58 2.24 -8.15 -9.61
CA GLU A 58 0.89 -8.26 -9.04
C GLU A 58 0.88 -7.93 -7.53
N LEU A 59 2.04 -8.01 -6.87
CA LEU A 59 2.20 -7.70 -5.45
C LEU A 59 2.40 -6.21 -5.19
N MET A 60 2.24 -5.35 -6.19
CA MET A 60 2.33 -3.91 -6.04
C MET A 60 1.10 -3.21 -6.59
N LYS A 61 0.64 -2.19 -5.86
CA LYS A 61 -0.47 -1.33 -6.27
C LYS A 61 -0.13 0.14 -6.04
N ILE A 62 -0.43 0.97 -7.03
CA ILE A 62 -0.40 2.42 -6.87
C ILE A 62 -1.80 2.93 -6.58
N PHE A 63 -1.93 3.72 -5.53
CA PHE A 63 -3.13 4.46 -5.19
C PHE A 63 -2.91 5.94 -5.49
N PRO A 64 -3.81 6.60 -6.24
CA PRO A 64 -3.65 8.00 -6.64
C PRO A 64 -4.02 8.98 -5.50
N LEU A 65 -3.63 8.63 -4.27
CA LEU A 65 -3.91 9.37 -3.05
C LEU A 65 -2.73 9.22 -2.08
N PRO A 66 -2.45 10.25 -1.25
CA PRO A 66 -1.44 10.15 -0.22
C PRO A 66 -1.93 9.23 0.90
N LEU A 67 -0.98 8.56 1.56
CA LEU A 67 -1.27 7.56 2.60
C LEU A 67 -2.13 8.13 3.73
N SER A 68 -1.90 9.39 4.10
CA SER A 68 -2.72 10.09 5.11
C SER A 68 -4.20 10.16 4.73
N LYS A 69 -4.53 10.38 3.45
CA LYS A 69 -5.92 10.37 2.97
C LYS A 69 -6.50 8.95 2.97
N LEU A 70 -5.73 7.94 2.57
CA LEU A 70 -6.18 6.54 2.62
C LEU A 70 -6.51 6.11 4.06
N LEU A 71 -5.64 6.45 5.02
CA LEU A 71 -5.86 6.17 6.45
C LEU A 71 -7.08 6.92 7.00
N ALA A 72 -7.25 8.20 6.64
CA ALA A 72 -8.41 8.99 7.04
C ALA A 72 -9.73 8.44 6.46
N LEU A 73 -9.72 7.96 5.22
CA LEU A 73 -10.87 7.31 4.59
C LEU A 73 -11.21 6.00 5.30
N ASN A 74 -10.21 5.18 5.61
CA ASN A 74 -10.42 3.94 6.38
C ASN A 74 -11.05 4.22 7.75
N TYR A 75 -10.55 5.24 8.46
CA TYR A 75 -11.12 5.62 9.76
C TYR A 75 -12.59 6.03 9.65
N LYS A 76 -12.95 6.86 8.67
CA LYS A 76 -14.36 7.26 8.42
C LYS A 76 -15.23 6.05 8.07
N PHE A 77 -14.73 5.15 7.23
CA PHE A 77 -15.46 3.93 6.87
C PHE A 77 -15.76 3.07 8.09
N GLN A 78 -14.76 2.85 8.96
CA GLN A 78 -14.95 2.11 10.21
C GLN A 78 -15.97 2.78 11.13
N GLN A 79 -15.94 4.12 11.25
CA GLN A 79 -16.96 4.85 12.02
C GLN A 79 -18.38 4.62 11.50
N PHE A 80 -18.59 4.71 10.18
CA PHE A 80 -19.91 4.45 9.58
C PHE A 80 -20.33 2.98 9.72
N SER A 81 -19.42 2.02 9.59
CA SER A 81 -19.73 0.60 9.80
C SER A 81 -20.14 0.30 11.25
N ILE A 82 -19.48 0.91 12.24
CA ILE A 82 -19.84 0.78 13.66
C ILE A 82 -21.20 1.44 13.95
N GLU A 83 -21.48 2.61 13.35
CA GLU A 83 -22.78 3.28 13.48
C GLU A 83 -23.91 2.46 12.86
N LEU A 84 -23.67 1.78 11.73
CA LEU A 84 -24.63 0.88 11.10
C LEU A 84 -24.89 -0.39 11.91
N ASP A 85 -23.85 -1.02 12.49
CA ASP A 85 -24.02 -2.16 13.41
C ASP A 85 -24.72 -1.77 14.73
N GLY A 86 -24.66 -0.48 15.09
CA GLY A 86 -25.39 0.10 16.23
C GLY A 86 -26.88 0.30 15.98
N ILE A 87 -27.31 0.37 14.71
CA ILE A 87 -28.72 0.32 14.30
C ILE A 87 -29.11 -1.15 14.22
N LYS A 88 -29.28 -1.77 15.39
CA LYS A 88 -29.93 -3.07 15.52
C LYS A 88 -31.41 -2.92 15.19
N ASP A 89 -31.77 -3.01 13.92
CA ASP A 89 -33.08 -3.57 13.59
C ASP A 89 -33.12 -4.99 14.15
N GLY A 90 -34.12 -5.23 14.99
CA GLY A 90 -34.17 -6.35 15.91
C GLY A 90 -34.01 -7.72 15.25
N SER A 91 -33.33 -8.60 16.00
CA SER A 91 -33.25 -10.05 15.82
C SER A 91 -32.48 -10.55 14.61
N PHE A 92 -31.24 -11.00 14.83
CA PHE A 92 -30.85 -12.34 14.38
C PHE A 92 -29.92 -13.00 15.41
N SER A 93 -30.40 -14.12 15.95
CA SER A 93 -29.62 -15.07 16.74
C SER A 93 -28.95 -16.05 15.78
N ALA A 94 -27.63 -16.19 15.88
CA ALA A 94 -26.92 -17.36 15.40
C ALA A 94 -25.88 -17.76 16.46
N THR A 95 -26.24 -18.78 17.22
CA THR A 95 -25.32 -19.53 18.07
C THR A 95 -24.33 -20.28 17.17
N LEU A 96 -23.06 -20.28 17.58
CA LEU A 96 -21.96 -21.09 17.01
C LEU A 96 -22.32 -22.58 16.89
#